data_AF-A0A0D0AJB5-F1
#
_entry.id   AF-A0A0D0AJB5-F1
#
_cell.length_a   1.000
_cell.length_b   1.000
_cell.length_c   1.000
_cell.angle_alpha   90.00
_cell.angle_beta   90.00
_cell.angle_gamma   90.00
#
_symmetry.space_group_name_H-M   'P 1'
#
loop_
_entity.id
_entity.type
_entity.pdbx_description
1 polymer ?
#
loop_
_entity_poly.entity_id
_entity_poly.type
_entity_poly.pdbx_seq_one_letter_code
_entity_poly.pdbx_strand_id
1 'polypeptide(L)' 'LPDFSVDEMHRHIVRFIIADDQPINIVECPEFRRLLRLMHQDLKESDIPRRMKFCSLIIDAWRDYFPILKRDLA' A
#
# COMPACT_ATOMS: atom_id res chain seq x y z
N LEU A 1 10.11 13.42 5.41
CA LEU A 1 9.01 12.46 5.16
C LEU A 1 7.71 13.17 5.49
N PRO A 2 6.60 12.91 4.78
CA PRO A 2 5.30 13.46 5.15
C PRO A 2 4.94 13.01 6.58
N ASP A 3 4.10 13.79 7.25
CA ASP A 3 3.53 13.37 8.53
C ASP A 3 2.75 12.06 8.35
N PHE A 4 2.76 11.24 9.40
CA PHE A 4 2.05 9.98 9.36
C PHE A 4 0.55 10.23 9.15
N SER A 5 -0.02 9.55 8.17
CA SER A 5 -1.46 9.37 8.02
C SER A 5 -1.74 7.95 7.53
N VAL A 6 -2.92 7.43 7.83
CA VAL A 6 -3.35 6.10 7.38
C VAL A 6 -3.35 6.02 5.85
N ASP A 7 -3.80 7.09 5.17
CA ASP A 7 -3.80 7.16 3.72
C ASP A 7 -2.39 7.12 3.14
N GLU A 8 -1.43 7.83 3.74
CA GLU A 8 -0.04 7.82 3.28
C GLU A 8 0.63 6.47 3.54
N MET A 9 0.32 5.83 4.67
CA MET A 9 0.72 4.45 4.94
C MET A 9 0.18 3.50 3.86
N HIS A 10 -1.09 3.63 3.45
CA HIS A 10 -1.67 2.81 2.39
C HIS A 10 -0.93 3.03 1.06
N ARG A 11 -0.65 4.28 0.69
CA ARG A 11 0.12 4.60 -0.53
C ARG A 11 1.52 3.98 -0.50
N HIS A 12 2.21 4.05 0.64
CA HIS A 12 3.52 3.44 0.79
C HIS A 12 3.49 1.92 0.70
N ILE A 13 2.50 1.25 1.30
CA ILE A 13 2.33 -0.20 1.18
C ILE A 13 2.03 -0.60 -0.27
N VAL A 14 1.17 0.15 -0.98
CA VAL A 14 0.89 -0.07 -2.40
C VAL A 14 2.18 0.03 -3.23
N ARG A 15 2.99 1.07 -3.00
CA ARG A 15 4.28 1.23 -3.67
C ARG A 15 5.25 0.11 -3.35
N PHE A 16 5.35 -0.30 -2.10
CA PHE A 16 6.16 -1.44 -1.67
C PHE A 16 5.75 -2.74 -2.38
N ILE A 17 4.45 -2.95 -2.61
CA ILE A 17 3.96 -4.11 -3.35
C ILE A 17 4.32 -4.03 -4.84
N ILE A 18 4.06 -2.88 -5.47
CA ILE A 18 4.21 -2.73 -6.93
C ILE A 18 5.68 -2.61 -7.34
N ALA A 19 6.47 -1.81 -6.63
CA ALA A 19 7.86 -1.50 -7.00
C ALA A 19 8.78 -2.72 -6.88
N ASP A 20 8.50 -3.60 -5.91
CA ASP A 20 9.34 -4.75 -5.58
C ASP A 20 8.66 -6.10 -5.86
N ASP A 21 7.57 -6.11 -6.64
CA ASP A 21 6.75 -7.29 -6.98
C ASP A 21 6.43 -8.19 -5.77
N GLN A 22 6.12 -7.55 -4.63
CA GLN A 22 5.85 -8.29 -3.41
C GLN A 22 4.50 -9.01 -3.54
N PRO A 23 4.35 -10.20 -2.94
CA PRO A 23 3.08 -10.90 -2.95
C PRO A 23 2.02 -10.05 -2.24
N ILE A 24 0.93 -9.73 -2.93
CA ILE A 24 -0.17 -8.92 -2.34
C ILE A 24 -0.73 -9.52 -1.04
N ASN A 25 -0.62 -10.84 -0.85
CA ASN A 25 -1.01 -11.51 0.39
C ASN A 25 -0.17 -11.11 1.61
N ILE A 26 0.94 -10.37 1.45
CA ILE A 26 1.76 -9.87 2.57
C ILE A 26 0.96 -9.00 3.55
N VAL A 27 -0.07 -8.29 3.07
CA VAL A 27 -0.97 -7.47 3.91
C VAL A 27 -1.87 -8.33 4.81
N GLU A 28 -1.92 -9.64 4.58
CA GLU A 28 -2.61 -10.63 5.41
C GLU A 28 -1.67 -11.34 6.38
N CYS A 29 -0.35 -11.19 6.22
CA CYS A 29 0.65 -11.81 7.08
C CYS A 29 0.60 -11.21 8.50
N PRO A 30 0.33 -12.01 9.54
CA PRO A 30 0.26 -11.50 10.91
C PRO A 30 1.56 -10.84 11.37
N GLU A 31 2.72 -11.37 10.97
CA GLU A 31 4.02 -10.79 11.33
C GLU A 31 4.25 -9.44 10.67
N PHE A 32 3.85 -9.30 9.41
CA PHE A 32 3.93 -8.01 8.72
C PHE A 32 3.03 -6.97 9.40
N ARG A 33 1.80 -7.34 9.77
CA ARG A 33 0.90 -6.46 10.52
C ARG A 33 1.43 -6.10 11.91
N ARG A 34 2.08 -7.05 12.59
CA ARG A 34 2.79 -6.78 13.86
C ARG A 34 3.93 -5.78 13.65
N LEU A 35 4.71 -5.93 12.59
CA LEU A 35 5.79 -5.00 12.25
C LEU A 35 5.26 -3.58 12.00
N LEU A 36 4.18 -3.43 11.22
CA LEU A 36 3.54 -2.13 10.99
C LEU A 36 3.10 -1.45 12.30
N ARG A 37 2.49 -2.20 13.22
CA ARG A 37 2.09 -1.68 14.53
C ARG A 37 3.25 -1.41 15.48
N LEU A 38 4.36 -2.14 15.35
CA LEU A 38 5.58 -1.84 16.11
C LEU A 38 6.13 -0.46 15.74
N MET A 39 6.06 -0.10 14.46
CA MET A 39 6.49 1.21 13.97
C MET A 39 5.53 2.34 14.36
N HIS A 40 4.24 2.05 14.58
CA HIS A 40 3.25 3.03 14.98
C HIS A 40 2.23 2.42 15.95
N GLN A 41 2.43 2.60 17.26
CA GLN A 41 1.68 1.90 18.30
C GLN A 41 0.18 2.25 18.33
N ASP A 42 -0.20 3.44 17.89
CA ASP A 42 -1.60 3.87 17.79
C ASP A 42 -2.32 3.31 16.57
N LEU A 43 -1.62 2.58 15.69
CA LEU A 43 -2.19 1.97 14.51
C LEU A 43 -3.10 0.80 14.91
N LYS A 44 -4.37 0.90 14.56
CA LYS A 44 -5.35 -0.16 14.83
C LYS A 44 -5.29 -1.20 13.73
N GLU A 45 -5.72 -2.41 14.06
CA GLU A 45 -5.84 -3.49 13.08
C GLU A 45 -6.80 -3.13 11.93
N SER A 46 -7.84 -2.33 12.23
CA SER A 46 -8.81 -1.81 11.26
C SER A 46 -8.19 -0.85 10.25
N ASP A 47 -7.09 -0.20 10.62
CA ASP A 47 -6.41 0.80 9.78
C ASP A 47 -5.51 0.12 8.74
N ILE A 48 -5.26 -1.19 8.86
CA ILE A 48 -4.54 -2.01 7.90
C ILE A 48 -5.56 -2.79 7.05
N PRO A 49 -5.81 -2.35 5.80
CA PRO A 49 -6.81 -2.97 4.96
C PRO A 49 -6.50 -4.44 4.69
N ARG A 50 -7.56 -5.20 4.44
CA ARG A 50 -7.46 -6.57 3.93
C ARG A 50 -7.13 -6.55 2.45
N ARG A 51 -6.70 -7.69 1.92
CA ARG A 51 -6.28 -7.88 0.52
C ARG A 51 -7.23 -7.26 -0.49
N MET A 52 -8.54 -7.48 -0.34
CA MET A 52 -9.54 -6.97 -1.28
C MET A 52 -9.49 -5.45 -1.44
N LYS A 53 -9.30 -4.71 -0.33
CA LYS A 53 -9.19 -3.25 -0.36
C LYS A 53 -7.84 -2.83 -0.96
N PHE A 54 -6.76 -3.53 -0.65
CA PHE A 54 -5.46 -3.27 -1.29
C PHE A 54 -5.47 -3.54 -2.81
N CYS A 55 -6.20 -4.55 -3.29
CA CYS A 55 -6.42 -4.76 -4.73
C CYS A 55 -7.06 -3.51 -5.36
N SER A 56 -8.10 -2.94 -4.73
CA SER A 56 -8.72 -1.69 -5.20
C SER A 56 -7.71 -0.55 -5.25
N LEU A 57 -6.93 -0.37 -4.18
CA LEU A 57 -5.92 0.70 -4.11
C LEU A 57 -4.82 0.55 -5.17
N ILE A 58 -4.41 -0.67 -5.49
CA ILE A 58 -3.44 -0.94 -6.57
C ILE A 58 -4.05 -0.61 -7.93
N ILE A 59 -5.31 -0.98 -8.17
CA ILE A 59 -6.02 -0.63 -9.42
C ILE A 59 -6.15 0.89 -9.55
N ASP A 60 -6.51 1.57 -8.47
CA ASP A 60 -6.66 3.03 -8.46
C ASP A 60 -5.30 3.71 -8.71
N ALA A 61 -4.23 3.26 -8.04
CA ALA A 61 -2.88 3.72 -8.31
C ALA A 61 -2.47 3.49 -9.78
N TRP A 62 -2.76 2.31 -10.34
CA TRP A 62 -2.49 2.03 -11.74
C TRP A 62 -3.26 2.96 -12.68
N ARG A 63 -4.53 3.27 -12.40
CA ARG A 63 -5.33 4.22 -13.21
C ARG A 63 -4.73 5.62 -13.21
N ASP A 64 -4.12 6.03 -12.11
CA ASP A 64 -3.46 7.34 -12.00
C ASP A 64 -2.10 7.36 -12.71
N TYR A 65 -1.30 6.30 -12.56
CA TYR A 65 0.06 6.24 -13.08
C TYR A 65 0.13 5.85 -14.57
N PHE A 66 -0.74 4.96 -15.04
CA PHE A 66 -0.68 4.40 -16.40
C PHE A 66 -0.82 5.46 -17.51
N PRO A 67 -1.72 6.46 -17.43
CA PRO A 67 -1.81 7.51 -18.44
C PRO A 67 -0.52 8.33 -18.58
N ILE A 68 0.16 8.60 -17.46
CA ILE A 68 1.45 9.32 -17.44
C ILE A 68 2.50 8.49 -18.14
N LEU A 69 2.65 7.22 -17.74
CA LEU A 69 3.60 6.29 -18.35
C LEU A 69 3.35 6.10 -19.85
N LYS A 70 2.08 5.98 -20.25
CA LYS A 70 1.68 5.85 -21.66
C LYS A 70 2.10 7.05 -22.49
N ARG A 71 1.99 8.27 -21.94
CA ARG A 71 2.44 9.50 -22.61
C ARG A 71 3.96 9.53 -22.75
N ASP A 72 4.69 9.10 -21.73
CA ASP A 72 6.15 9.16 -21.73
C ASP A 72 6.81 8.10 -22.63
N LEU A 73 6.05 7.07 -23.05
CA LEU A 73 6.46 6.02 -24.00
C LEU A 73 6.06 6.28 -25.46
N ALA A 74 5.32 7.38 -25.73
CA ALA A 74 4.86 7.75 -27.08
C ALA A 74 5.82 8.73 -27.76
#